data_AF-A0A1I5LB94-F1
#
_entry.id   AF-A0A1I5LB94-F1
#
_cell.length_a   1.000
_cell.length_b   1.000
_cell.length_c   1.000
_cell.angle_alpha   90.00
_cell.angle_beta   90.00
_cell.angle_gamma   90.00
#
_symmetry.space_group_name_H-M   'P 1'
#
loop_
_entity.id
_entity.type
_entity.pdbx_description
1 polymer ?
#
loop_
_entity_poly.entity_id
_entity_poly.type
_entity_poly.pdbx_seq_one_letter_code
_entity_poly.pdbx_strand_id
1 'polypeptide(L)'
;MVFAGEDGQLNVLDAYCRHMGGDLSQGAGAAAWTTMVQDKMLFAWNDPEGSPPPADVVIPRIEDATRAGWTWYETHVDTNCREVVDNVVDMAHFFSVRFAFPTYFKNIFEGHVAACYGRPS
;
A
#
# COMPACT_ATOMS: atom_id res chain seq x y z
N MET A 1 -15.13 2.81 6.09
CA MET A 1 -14.92 2.35 7.48
C MET A 1 -14.15 1.05 7.48
N VAL A 2 -13.36 0.80 8.52
CA VAL A 2 -12.70 -0.50 8.79
C VAL A 2 -13.34 -1.12 10.05
N PHE A 3 -13.67 -2.41 10.03
CA PHE A 3 -14.21 -3.12 11.20
C PHE A 3 -13.78 -4.59 11.22
N ALA A 4 -13.79 -5.22 12.40
CA ALA A 4 -13.55 -6.66 12.56
C ALA A 4 -14.88 -7.43 12.54
N GLY A 5 -14.98 -8.49 11.74
CA GLY A 5 -16.11 -9.42 11.72
C GLY A 5 -16.11 -10.35 12.94
N GLU A 6 -17.19 -11.12 13.11
CA GLU A 6 -17.27 -12.14 14.18
C GLU A 6 -16.21 -13.25 14.03
N ASP A 7 -15.72 -13.46 12.82
CA ASP A 7 -14.62 -14.36 12.46
C ASP A 7 -13.22 -13.75 12.73
N GLY A 8 -13.16 -12.50 13.19
CA GLY A 8 -11.92 -11.77 13.43
C GLY A 8 -11.28 -11.16 12.18
N GLN A 9 -11.89 -11.28 11.00
CA GLN A 9 -11.36 -10.71 9.76
C GLN A 9 -11.62 -9.20 9.67
N LEU A 10 -10.63 -8.44 9.17
CA LEU A 10 -10.79 -7.02 8.93
C LEU A 10 -11.48 -6.76 7.59
N ASN A 11 -12.55 -5.98 7.63
CA ASN A 11 -13.41 -5.64 6.51
C ASN A 11 -13.39 -4.14 6.25
N VAL A 12 -13.48 -3.75 4.98
CA VAL A 12 -13.50 -2.34 4.55
C VAL A 12 -14.76 -2.06 3.75
N LEU A 13 -15.44 -0.98 4.10
CA LEU A 13 -16.68 -0.50 3.47
C LEU A 13 -16.55 0.99 3.14
N ASP A 14 -17.37 1.49 2.21
CA ASP A 14 -17.56 2.95 2.07
C ASP A 14 -17.98 3.58 3.41
N ALA A 15 -17.49 4.78 3.69
CA ALA A 15 -17.82 5.51 4.91
C ALA A 15 -19.24 6.11 4.89
N TYR A 16 -19.87 6.22 3.72
CA TYR A 16 -21.18 6.86 3.58
C TYR A 16 -22.21 5.92 2.94
N CYS A 17 -23.43 5.98 3.47
CA CYS A 17 -24.54 5.14 3.04
C CYS A 17 -25.08 5.62 1.70
N ARG A 18 -25.29 4.71 0.75
CA ARG A 18 -25.89 5.03 -0.55
C ARG A 18 -27.36 5.43 -0.47
N HIS A 19 -28.03 5.26 0.68
CA HIS A 19 -29.42 5.66 0.84
C HIS A 19 -29.56 7.17 1.03
N MET A 20 -28.94 7.74 2.07
CA MET A 20 -29.10 9.15 2.47
C MET A 20 -27.77 9.80 2.93
N GLY A 21 -26.62 9.23 2.59
CA GLY A 21 -25.30 9.80 2.95
C GLY A 21 -24.98 9.73 4.44
N GLY A 22 -25.70 8.92 5.22
CA GLY A 22 -25.38 8.69 6.63
C GLY A 22 -24.01 8.06 6.79
N ASP A 23 -23.27 8.48 7.81
CA ASP A 23 -21.97 7.89 8.15
C ASP A 23 -22.16 6.43 8.59
N LEU A 24 -21.66 5.53 7.77
CA LEU A 24 -21.80 4.09 7.95
C LEU A 24 -20.88 3.52 9.02
N SER A 25 -19.94 4.29 9.58
CA SER A 25 -19.29 3.91 10.84
C SER A 25 -20.31 3.63 11.96
N GLN A 26 -21.58 4.01 11.77
CA GLN A 26 -22.73 3.72 12.64
C GLN A 26 -23.78 2.73 12.06
N GLY A 27 -23.46 2.00 10.98
CA GLY A 27 -24.28 0.95 10.30
C GLY A 27 -25.21 1.47 9.18
N ALA A 28 -25.80 0.71 8.25
CA ALA A 28 -25.42 -0.49 7.50
C ALA A 28 -25.82 -0.25 6.02
N GLY A 29 -25.03 -0.72 5.03
CA GLY A 29 -25.38 -0.68 3.59
C GLY A 29 -24.37 -0.04 2.61
N ALA A 30 -23.06 -0.24 2.80
CA ALA A 30 -22.00 0.25 1.90
C ALA A 30 -21.58 -0.77 0.84
N ALA A 31 -20.96 -0.29 -0.24
CA ALA A 31 -20.12 -1.15 -1.06
C ALA A 31 -18.92 -1.65 -0.24
N ALA A 32 -18.65 -2.95 -0.36
CA ALA A 32 -17.53 -3.61 0.28
C ALA A 32 -16.30 -3.60 -0.64
N TRP A 33 -15.18 -3.24 -0.06
CA TRP A 33 -13.88 -3.27 -0.71
C TRP A 33 -13.28 -4.66 -0.52
N THR A 34 -12.61 -5.19 -1.55
CA THR A 34 -11.86 -6.45 -1.41
C THR A 34 -10.64 -6.19 -0.53
N THR A 35 -10.45 -6.99 0.52
CA THR A 35 -9.36 -6.80 1.49
C THR A 35 -8.37 -7.97 1.50
N MET A 36 -7.14 -7.68 1.92
CA MET A 36 -6.11 -8.67 2.25
C MET A 36 -5.47 -8.28 3.58
N VAL A 37 -5.44 -9.21 4.54
CA VAL A 37 -4.73 -9.04 5.82
C VAL A 37 -3.51 -9.95 5.83
N GLN A 38 -2.33 -9.35 5.94
CA GLN A 38 -1.06 -10.06 5.86
C GLN A 38 0.02 -9.28 6.58
N ASP A 39 0.93 -9.97 7.28
CA ASP A 39 2.14 -9.36 7.83
C ASP A 39 1.85 -8.16 8.76
N LYS A 40 0.72 -8.25 9.49
CA LYS A 40 0.15 -7.20 10.37
C LYS A 40 -0.30 -5.92 9.63
N MET A 41 -0.50 -6.01 8.32
CA MET A 41 -1.00 -4.95 7.45
C MET A 41 -2.38 -5.30 6.91
N LEU A 42 -3.19 -4.28 6.69
CA LEU A 42 -4.46 -4.34 5.97
C LEU A 42 -4.29 -3.65 4.62
N PHE A 43 -4.62 -4.35 3.55
CA PHE A 43 -4.65 -3.84 2.18
C PHE A 43 -6.09 -3.83 1.66
N ALA A 44 -6.42 -2.81 0.86
CA ALA A 44 -7.71 -2.70 0.17
C ALA A 44 -7.47 -2.56 -1.35
N TRP A 45 -8.26 -3.27 -2.15
CA TRP A 45 -8.20 -3.23 -3.61
C TRP A 45 -9.04 -2.08 -4.18
N ASN A 46 -8.44 -1.27 -5.05
CA ASN A 46 -9.13 -0.19 -5.75
C ASN A 46 -9.06 -0.41 -7.26
N ASP A 47 -10.22 -0.59 -7.88
CA ASP A 47 -10.39 -0.57 -9.34
C ASP A 47 -11.64 0.26 -9.67
N PRO A 48 -11.51 1.42 -10.34
CA PRO A 48 -12.65 2.22 -10.79
C PRO A 48 -13.63 1.47 -11.72
N GLU A 49 -13.17 0.42 -12.41
CA GLU A 49 -14.02 -0.43 -13.25
C GLU A 49 -14.78 -1.48 -12.43
N GLY A 50 -14.41 -1.65 -11.15
CA GLY A 50 -15.07 -2.54 -10.20
C GLY A 50 -14.69 -4.02 -10.34
N SER A 51 -13.62 -4.35 -11.08
CA SER A 51 -13.16 -5.73 -11.21
C SER A 51 -12.48 -6.22 -9.92
N PRO A 52 -12.57 -7.52 -9.59
CA PRO A 52 -11.81 -8.09 -8.49
C PRO A 52 -10.30 -8.08 -8.78
N PRO A 53 -9.44 -8.17 -7.74
CA PRO A 53 -7.99 -8.26 -7.95
C PRO A 53 -7.61 -9.51 -8.76
N PRO A 54 -6.74 -9.39 -9.78
CA PRO A 54 -6.17 -10.54 -10.47
C PRO A 54 -5.38 -11.44 -9.52
N ALA A 55 -5.41 -12.75 -9.75
CA ALA A 55 -4.78 -13.74 -8.84
C ALA A 55 -3.25 -13.63 -8.77
N ASP A 56 -2.61 -13.06 -9.79
CA ASP A 56 -1.17 -12.85 -9.90
C ASP A 56 -0.71 -11.46 -9.41
N VAL A 57 -1.64 -10.54 -9.11
CA VAL A 57 -1.35 -9.22 -8.56
C VAL A 57 -1.61 -9.26 -7.06
N VAL A 58 -0.60 -9.72 -6.31
CA VAL A 58 -0.68 -9.91 -4.85
C VAL A 58 0.49 -9.25 -4.14
N ILE A 59 0.29 -8.88 -2.87
CA ILE A 59 1.39 -8.39 -2.02
C ILE A 59 2.22 -9.59 -1.53
N PRO A 60 3.54 -9.65 -1.80
CA PRO A 60 4.39 -10.75 -1.34
C PRO A 60 4.47 -10.85 0.18
N ARG A 61 4.69 -12.08 0.69
CA ARG A 61 4.94 -12.31 2.13
C ARG A 61 6.28 -11.74 2.55
N ILE A 62 6.32 -11.14 3.73
CA ILE A 62 7.55 -10.75 4.42
C ILE A 62 7.77 -11.73 5.58
N GLU A 63 8.71 -12.66 5.43
CA GLU A 63 8.93 -13.76 6.38
C GLU A 63 9.09 -13.30 7.85
N ASP A 64 9.72 -12.14 8.08
CA ASP A 64 10.02 -11.62 9.42
C ASP A 64 9.11 -10.48 9.91
N ALA A 65 8.04 -10.14 9.17
CA ALA A 65 7.16 -9.02 9.55
C ALA A 65 6.42 -9.26 10.89
N THR A 66 6.20 -10.52 11.27
CA THR A 66 5.52 -10.86 12.52
C THR A 66 6.43 -10.83 13.74
N ARG A 67 7.75 -10.75 13.57
CA ARG A 67 8.72 -10.66 14.68
C ARG A 67 8.51 -9.35 15.47
N ALA A 68 8.88 -9.36 16.76
CA ALA A 68 8.87 -8.15 17.57
C ALA A 68 9.96 -7.17 17.12
N GLY A 69 9.71 -5.86 17.24
CA GLY A 69 10.70 -4.80 17.01
C GLY A 69 10.45 -3.87 15.81
N TRP A 70 9.35 -4.04 15.08
CA TRP A 70 8.94 -3.10 14.03
C TRP A 70 8.20 -1.89 14.60
N THR A 71 8.47 -0.72 14.03
CA THR A 71 7.79 0.55 14.38
C THR A 71 7.15 1.14 13.14
N TRP A 72 5.93 1.65 13.29
CA TRP A 72 5.18 2.32 12.23
C TRP A 72 5.33 3.83 12.34
N TYR A 73 5.45 4.49 11.17
CA TYR A 73 5.47 5.94 11.05
C TYR A 73 4.47 6.36 9.97
N GLU A 74 3.82 7.50 10.19
CA GLU A 74 2.86 8.08 9.26
C GLU A 74 3.16 9.57 9.13
N THR A 75 2.95 10.10 7.92
CA THR A 75 3.00 11.53 7.65
C THR A 75 2.07 11.88 6.50
N HIS A 76 1.56 13.11 6.51
CA HIS A 76 0.71 13.63 5.45
C HIS A 76 1.54 14.53 4.53
N VAL A 77 1.39 14.36 3.23
CA VAL A 77 2.10 15.14 2.21
C VAL A 77 1.09 15.65 1.19
N ASP A 78 0.99 16.96 1.05
CA ASP A 78 0.03 17.64 0.17
C ASP A 78 0.49 17.69 -1.30
N THR A 79 0.75 16.53 -1.89
CA THR A 79 1.09 16.39 -3.31
C THR A 79 0.54 15.10 -3.90
N ASN A 80 0.61 14.94 -5.22
CA ASN A 80 0.20 13.70 -5.87
C ASN A 80 1.17 12.54 -5.52
N CYS A 81 0.63 11.35 -5.26
CA CYS A 81 1.44 10.19 -4.90
C CYS A 81 2.45 9.76 -5.98
N ARG A 82 2.24 10.13 -7.26
CA ARG A 82 3.19 9.86 -8.35
C ARG A 82 4.59 10.43 -8.10
N GLU A 83 4.66 11.57 -7.41
CA GLU A 83 5.94 12.25 -7.14
C GLU A 83 6.84 11.40 -6.22
N VAL A 84 6.24 10.53 -5.39
CA VAL A 84 7.01 9.58 -4.58
C VAL A 84 7.54 8.42 -5.43
N VAL A 85 6.75 7.96 -6.40
CA VAL A 85 7.10 6.85 -7.30
C VAL A 85 8.28 7.21 -8.20
N ASP A 86 8.42 8.47 -8.60
CA ASP A 86 9.54 8.94 -9.44
C ASP A 86 10.92 8.68 -8.81
N ASN A 87 10.99 8.58 -7.48
CA ASN A 87 12.24 8.26 -6.77
C ASN A 87 12.80 6.87 -7.10
N VAL A 88 12.00 5.94 -7.64
CA VAL A 88 12.47 4.59 -8.00
C VAL A 88 13.64 4.65 -8.98
N VAL A 89 13.64 5.63 -9.89
CA VAL A 89 14.68 5.78 -10.93
C VAL A 89 15.72 6.84 -10.62
N ASP A 90 15.55 7.61 -9.55
CA ASP A 90 16.39 8.77 -9.25
C ASP A 90 17.66 8.37 -8.48
N MET A 91 18.69 7.99 -9.23
CA MET A 91 20.02 7.75 -8.68
C MET A 91 20.66 9.03 -8.10
N ALA A 92 20.42 10.19 -8.71
CA ALA A 92 21.10 11.44 -8.36
C ALA A 92 20.64 11.98 -7.00
N HIS A 93 19.39 11.72 -6.62
CA HIS A 93 18.86 12.02 -5.29
C HIS A 93 19.70 11.40 -4.16
N PHE A 94 20.25 10.18 -4.35
CA PHE A 94 21.07 9.53 -3.33
C PHE A 94 22.32 10.34 -2.95
N PHE A 95 22.90 11.07 -3.90
CA PHE A 95 24.03 11.95 -3.65
C PHE A 95 23.61 13.18 -2.84
N SER A 96 22.57 13.89 -3.29
CA SER A 96 22.20 15.21 -2.78
C SER A 96 21.46 15.17 -1.43
N VAL A 97 20.75 14.08 -1.13
CA VAL A 97 19.88 13.97 0.07
C VAL A 97 20.33 12.88 1.03
N ARG A 98 20.99 11.81 0.54
CA ARG A 98 21.35 10.64 1.35
C ARG A 98 22.86 10.51 1.58
N PHE A 99 23.68 11.41 1.02
CA PHE A 99 25.14 11.43 1.13
C PHE A 99 25.80 10.05 0.86
N ALA A 100 25.19 9.24 0.00
CA ALA A 100 25.64 7.89 -0.33
C ALA A 100 26.02 7.84 -1.81
N PHE A 101 27.16 7.22 -2.12
CA PHE A 101 27.63 7.04 -3.49
C PHE A 101 27.27 5.62 -3.98
N PRO A 102 26.17 5.42 -4.71
CA PRO A 102 25.91 4.14 -5.33
C PRO A 102 26.96 3.89 -6.42
N THR A 103 27.75 2.83 -6.27
CA THR A 103 28.68 2.37 -7.32
C THR A 103 27.97 1.52 -8.37
N TYR A 104 26.73 1.12 -8.07
CA TYR A 104 25.84 0.35 -8.93
C TYR A 104 24.40 0.80 -8.70
N PHE A 105 23.66 1.00 -9.79
CA PHE A 105 22.25 1.33 -9.78
C PHE A 105 21.57 0.71 -11.01
N LYS A 106 20.55 -0.12 -10.78
CA LYS A 106 19.81 -0.80 -11.84
C LYS A 106 18.31 -0.80 -11.55
N ASN A 107 17.53 -0.45 -12.56
CA ASN A 107 16.07 -0.57 -12.54
C ASN A 107 15.62 -1.77 -13.37
N ILE A 108 14.57 -2.45 -12.90
CA ILE A 108 13.86 -3.50 -13.62
C ILE A 108 12.37 -3.20 -13.52
N PHE A 109 11.68 -3.16 -14.66
CA PHE A 109 10.24 -3.00 -14.76
C PHE A 109 9.66 -4.22 -15.46
N GLU A 110 8.79 -4.96 -14.78
CA GLU A 110 8.20 -6.18 -15.31
C GLU A 110 6.78 -6.36 -14.77
N GLY A 111 5.81 -6.43 -15.69
CA GLY A 111 4.39 -6.50 -15.32
C GLY A 111 3.99 -5.34 -14.42
N HIS A 112 3.49 -5.67 -13.23
CA HIS A 112 3.05 -4.71 -12.21
C HIS A 112 4.13 -4.38 -11.16
N VAL A 113 5.39 -4.76 -11.41
CA VAL A 113 6.52 -4.57 -10.48
C VAL A 113 7.56 -3.61 -11.04
N ALA A 114 7.98 -2.66 -10.21
CA ALA A 114 9.12 -1.79 -10.43
C ALA A 114 10.14 -2.00 -9.30
N ALA A 115 11.35 -2.45 -9.64
CA ALA A 115 12.41 -2.74 -8.69
C ALA A 115 13.66 -1.91 -8.96
N CYS A 116 14.25 -1.37 -7.89
CA CYS A 116 15.51 -0.63 -7.92
C CYS A 116 16.55 -1.38 -7.07
N TYR A 117 17.71 -1.65 -7.67
CA TYR A 117 18.86 -2.30 -7.02
C TYR A 117 20.02 -1.33 -6.95
N GLY A 118 20.42 -0.97 -5.74
CA GLY A 118 21.59 -0.14 -5.47
C GLY A 118 22.64 -0.91 -4.66
N ARG A 119 23.93 -0.69 -4.95
CA ARG A 119 25.02 -1.12 -4.06
C ARG A 119 25.73 0.12 -3.52
N PRO A 120 25.83 0.30 -2.19
CA PRO A 120 26.64 1.38 -1.64
C PRO A 120 28.13 1.12 -1.92
N SER A 121 28.91 2.20 -2.02
CA SER A 121 30.38 2.18 -2.04
C SER A 121 30.97 1.58 -0.77
#